data_AF-A0A538HJA8-F1
#
_entry.id   AF-A0A538HJA8-F1
#
_cell.length_a   1.000
_cell.length_b   1.000
_cell.length_c   1.000
_cell.angle_alpha   90.00
_cell.angle_beta   90.00
_cell.angle_gamma   90.00
#
_symmetry.space_group_name_H-M   'P 1'
#
loop_
_entity.id
_entity.type
_entity.pdbx_description
1 polymer ?
#
loop_
_entity_poly.entity_id
_entity_poly.type
_entity_poly.pdbx_seq_one_letter_code
_entity_poly.pdbx_strand_id
1 'polypeptide(L)' 'MQRLRPLDETECYLRCYGWRGSEESVRVLDPGEAPRPLAGVTAEAIRAAFEAMIDSREPEAA' A
#
# COMPACT_ATOMS: atom_id res chain seq x y z
N MET A 1 -1.51 9.36 -40.68
CA MET A 1 -1.08 9.13 -39.28
C MET A 1 0.38 8.67 -39.30
N GLN A 2 1.28 9.43 -38.68
CA GLN A 2 2.68 9.02 -38.51
C GLN A 2 2.71 7.81 -37.56
N ARG A 3 3.30 6.69 -37.99
CA ARG A 3 3.34 5.46 -37.19
C ARG A 3 4.53 5.57 -36.24
N LEU A 4 4.25 5.68 -34.93
CA LEU A 4 5.30 5.75 -33.91
C LEU A 4 6.05 4.41 -33.86
N ARG A 5 7.36 4.49 -33.62
CA ARG A 5 8.19 3.32 -33.33
C ARG A 5 7.69 2.67 -32.02
N PRO A 6 7.59 1.33 -31.94
CA PRO A 6 7.32 0.65 -30.67
C PRO A 6 8.46 0.89 -29.68
N LEU A 7 8.11 1.13 -28.43
CA LEU A 7 9.07 1.25 -27.34
C LEU A 7 9.51 -0.14 -26.90
N ASP A 8 10.78 -0.25 -26.49
CA ASP A 8 11.24 -1.42 -25.74
C ASP A 8 10.80 -1.37 -24.27
N GLU A 9 11.06 -2.45 -23.54
CA GLU A 9 10.66 -2.57 -22.13
C GLU A 9 11.33 -1.50 -21.26
N THR A 10 12.61 -1.18 -21.52
CA THR A 10 13.35 -0.18 -20.73
C THR A 10 12.76 1.21 -20.97
N GLU A 11 12.50 1.56 -22.22
CA GLU A 11 11.85 2.82 -22.61
C GLU A 11 10.45 2.95 -21.98
N CYS A 12 9.68 1.86 -21.92
CA CYS A 12 8.40 1.82 -21.22
C CYS A 12 8.56 2.10 -19.72
N TYR A 13 9.49 1.40 -19.06
CA TYR A 13 9.73 1.58 -17.62
C TYR A 13 10.16 3.01 -17.29
N LEU A 14 11.08 3.59 -18.05
CA LEU A 14 11.53 4.97 -17.82
C LEU A 14 10.42 5.99 -18.01
N ARG A 15 9.52 5.77 -18.97
CA ARG A 15 8.38 6.67 -19.21
C ARG A 15 7.32 6.57 -18.11
N CYS A 16 7.08 5.37 -17.57
CA CYS A 16 6.08 5.15 -16.53
C CYS A 16 6.59 5.50 -15.12
N TYR A 17 7.88 5.29 -14.85
CA TYR A 17 8.44 5.37 -13.50
C TYR A 17 9.57 6.39 -13.36
N GLY A 18 9.94 7.08 -14.43
CA GLY A 18 11.04 8.04 -14.46
C GLY A 18 12.43 7.38 -14.41
N TRP A 19 13.47 8.19 -14.60
CA TRP A 19 14.86 7.76 -14.45
C TRP A 19 15.31 7.86 -13.00
N ARG A 20 15.99 6.83 -12.49
CA ARG A 20 16.48 6.80 -11.09
C ARG A 20 17.42 7.98 -10.82
N GLY A 21 17.04 8.85 -9.88
CA GLY A 21 17.76 10.08 -9.56
C GLY A 21 17.15 11.36 -10.19
N SER A 22 16.10 11.23 -10.99
CA SER A 22 15.21 12.34 -11.34
C SER A 22 14.19 12.60 -10.24
N GLU A 23 13.84 13.87 -10.03
CA GLU A 23 12.75 14.31 -9.14
C GLU A 23 11.40 13.66 -9.49
N GLU A 24 11.19 13.33 -10.78
CA GLU A 24 9.96 12.73 -11.31
C GLU A 24 9.95 11.19 -11.25
N SER A 25 10.98 10.57 -10.67
CA SER A 25 11.02 9.11 -10.55
C SER A 25 10.17 8.58 -9.40
N VAL A 26 9.56 7.41 -9.59
CA VAL A 26 8.85 6.69 -8.53
C VAL A 26 9.86 6.31 -7.46
N ARG A 27 9.63 6.82 -6.25
CA ARG A 27 10.44 6.55 -5.07
C ARG A 27 9.79 5.47 -4.25
N VAL A 28 10.51 4.38 -4.01
CA VAL A 28 10.14 3.43 -2.96
C VAL A 28 10.52 4.08 -1.64
N LEU A 29 9.52 4.51 -0.88
CA LEU A 29 9.74 4.98 0.48
C LEU A 29 9.91 3.75 1.38
N ASP A 30 10.98 3.74 2.17
CA ASP A 30 11.08 2.79 3.27
C ASP A 30 9.94 3.10 4.24
N PRO A 31 9.03 2.16 4.55
CA PRO A 31 7.93 2.40 5.49
C PRO A 31 8.42 2.69 6.92
N GLY A 32 9.73 2.62 7.16
CA GLY A 32 10.33 2.78 8.48
C GLY A 32 10.37 1.46 9.23
N GLU A 33 10.85 1.51 10.48
CA GLU A 33 10.83 0.35 11.35
C GLU A 33 9.38 -0.07 11.59
N ALA A 34 9.00 -1.25 11.07
CA ALA A 34 7.67 -1.80 11.30
C ALA A 34 7.42 -1.86 12.82
N PRO A 35 6.25 -1.41 13.30
CA PRO A 35 5.94 -1.45 14.73
C PRO A 35 6.14 -2.88 15.22
N ARG A 36 6.96 -3.03 16.26
CA ARG A 36 7.24 -4.33 16.86
C ARG A 36 5.89 -4.96 17.23
N PRO A 37 5.65 -6.24 16.89
CA PRO A 37 4.44 -6.93 17.32
C PRO A 37 4.33 -6.78 18.84
N LEU A 38 3.14 -6.36 19.31
CA LEU A 38 2.86 -6.23 20.73
C LEU A 38 3.06 -7.61 21.36
N ALA A 39 4.12 -7.75 22.17
CA ALA A 39 4.43 -9.02 22.82
C ALA A 39 3.24 -9.48 23.66
N GLY A 40 2.77 -10.71 23.44
CA GLY A 40 1.65 -11.29 24.16
C GLY A 40 0.26 -10.97 23.59
N VAL A 41 0.15 -10.19 22.51
CA VAL A 41 -1.13 -10.00 21.80
C VAL A 41 -1.25 -11.04 20.69
N THR A 42 -2.25 -11.90 20.79
CA THR A 42 -2.56 -12.89 19.73
C THR A 42 -3.56 -12.30 18.74
N ALA A 43 -3.53 -12.80 17.51
CA ALA A 43 -4.55 -12.45 16.51
C ALA A 43 -5.97 -12.75 17.01
N GLU A 44 -6.12 -13.81 17.80
CA GLU A 44 -7.39 -14.19 18.41
C GLU A 44 -7.87 -13.17 19.45
N ALA A 45 -6.98 -12.63 20.28
CA ALA A 45 -7.32 -11.56 21.22
C ALA A 45 -7.78 -10.29 20.48
N ILE A 46 -7.16 -9.97 19.35
CA ILE A 46 -7.57 -8.85 18.49
C ILE A 46 -8.97 -9.11 17.89
N ARG A 47 -9.21 -10.32 17.37
CA ARG A 47 -10.51 -10.72 16.79
C ARG A 47 -11.63 -10.59 17.82
N ALA A 48 -11.45 -11.14 19.02
CA ALA A 48 -12.46 -11.11 20.07
C ALA A 48 -12.79 -9.67 20.52
N ALA A 49 -11.77 -8.81 20.66
CA ALA A 49 -11.98 -7.40 21.02
C ALA A 49 -12.75 -6.65 19.92
N PHE A 50 -12.43 -6.91 18.66
CA PHE A 50 -13.11 -6.30 17.52
C PHE A 50 -14.57 -6.72 17.40
N GLU A 51 -14.87 -8.00 17.60
CA GLU A 51 -16.26 -8.52 17.61
C GLU A 51 -17.08 -7.87 18.73
N ALA A 52 -16.52 -7.75 19.93
CA ALA A 52 -17.19 -7.05 21.04
C ALA A 52 -17.49 -5.57 20.70
N MET A 53 -16.59 -4.89 19.96
CA MET A 53 -16.84 -3.53 19.49
C MET A 53 -17.99 -3.48 18.47
N ILE A 54 -18.05 -4.42 17.53
CA ILE A 54 -19.14 -4.51 16.56
C ILE A 54 -20.46 -4.72 17.27
N ASP A 55 -20.52 -5.69 18.20
CA ASP A 55 -21.75 -6.01 18.95
C ASP A 55 -22.22 -4.84 19.82
N SER A 56 -21.29 -4.00 20.30
CA SER A 56 -21.60 -2.80 21.08
C SER A 56 -22.10 -1.62 20.25
N ARG A 57 -22.00 -1.69 18.91
CA ARG A 57 -22.41 -0.60 18.04
C ARG A 57 -23.94 -0.55 17.97
N GLU A 58 -24.53 0.61 18.27
CA GLU A 58 -25.96 0.80 18.01
C GLU A 58 -26.26 0.64 16.50
N PRO A 59 -27.37 0.00 16.13
CA PRO A 59 -27.72 -0.17 14.73
C PRO A 59 -27.84 1.21 14.08
N GLU A 60 -27.09 1.43 13.00
CA GLU A 60 -27.30 2.58 12.14
C GLU A 60 -28.76 2.55 11.67
N ALA A 61 -29.55 3.55 12.08
CA ALA A 61 -30.93 3.68 11.65
C ALA A 61 -30.96 3.85 10.12
N ALA A 62 -31.37 2.79 9.44
CA ALA A 62 -31.54 2.72 8.00
C ALA A 62 -32.74 3.55 7.50
#